data_AF-A0A0G3M380-F1
#
_entry.id   AF-A0A0G3M380-F1
#
_cell.length_a   1.000
_cell.length_b   1.000
_cell.length_c   1.000
_cell.angle_alpha   90.00
_cell.angle_beta   90.00
_cell.angle_gamma   90.00
#
_symmetry.space_group_name_H-M   'P 1'
#
loop_
_entity.id
_entity.type
_entity.pdbx_description
1 polymer ?
#
loop_
_entity_poly.entity_id
_entity_poly.type
_entity_poly.pdbx_seq_one_letter_code
_entity_poly.pdbx_strand_id
1 'polypeptide(L)'
;MKGLEKGLDAHHVGQSAIMKRFIAGYEHNTAPTILVPAVGHRFLGPNGIVSRSTKGFTNARQVLARDIFELRRVYGSQGIPNSALQDLIQANKTMYPEAFIK
;
A
#
# COMPACT_ATOMS: atom_id res chain seq x y z
N MET A 1 9.12 0.84 -9.80
CA MET A 1 9.05 -0.32 -10.71
C MET A 1 7.79 -0.20 -11.58
N LYS A 2 7.88 -0.41 -12.90
CA LYS A 2 6.69 -0.69 -13.72
C LYS A 2 6.37 -2.18 -13.57
N GLY A 3 5.10 -2.56 -13.39
CA GLY A 3 4.70 -3.96 -13.34
C GLY A 3 5.16 -4.68 -14.62
N LEU A 4 5.71 -5.88 -14.45
CA LEU A 4 6.14 -6.74 -15.58
C LEU A 4 4.95 -7.20 -16.44
N GLU A 5 3.73 -7.10 -15.90
CA GLU A 5 2.48 -7.40 -16.59
C GLU A 5 1.81 -6.15 -17.15
N LYS A 6 1.39 -6.21 -18.41
CA LYS A 6 0.83 -5.09 -19.15
C LYS A 6 -0.47 -4.63 -18.47
N GLY A 7 -0.47 -3.41 -17.92
CA GLY A 7 -1.64 -2.79 -17.28
C GLY A 7 -1.66 -2.84 -15.75
N LEU A 8 -0.67 -3.49 -15.12
CA LEU A 8 -0.48 -3.47 -13.67
C LEU A 8 0.61 -2.46 -13.26
N ASP A 9 0.35 -1.78 -12.15
CA ASP A 9 1.30 -0.92 -11.46
C ASP A 9 1.64 -1.52 -10.10
N ALA A 10 2.90 -1.37 -9.67
CA ALA A 10 3.28 -1.63 -8.29
C ALA A 10 2.70 -0.52 -7.40
N HIS A 11 1.79 -0.89 -6.50
CA HIS A 11 1.32 -0.04 -5.43
C HIS A 11 2.18 -0.27 -4.19
N HIS A 12 2.92 0.77 -3.79
CA HIS A 12 3.66 0.79 -2.54
C HIS A 12 2.69 1.05 -1.39
N VAL A 13 2.66 0.12 -0.44
CA VAL A 13 1.88 0.29 0.78
C VAL A 13 2.70 1.07 1.78
N GLY A 14 2.03 2.04 2.40
CA GLY A 14 2.66 3.16 3.03
C GLY A 14 3.17 4.15 1.98
N GLN A 15 2.42 5.22 1.71
CA GLN A 15 2.92 6.31 0.87
C GLN A 15 4.32 6.73 1.35
N SER A 16 5.32 6.58 0.48
CA SER A 16 6.72 6.62 0.88
C SER A 16 7.13 7.93 1.55
N ALA A 17 6.53 9.05 1.16
CA ALA A 17 6.75 10.34 1.81
C ALA A 17 6.37 10.34 3.31
N ILE A 18 5.35 9.58 3.70
CA ILE A 18 4.90 9.46 5.08
C ILE A 18 5.69 8.37 5.81
N MET A 19 5.91 7.22 5.16
CA MET A 19 6.62 6.09 5.78
C MET A 19 8.03 6.47 6.22
N LYS A 20 8.74 7.28 5.42
CA LYS A 20 10.07 7.82 5.77
C LYS A 20 10.09 8.65 7.06
N ARG A 21 8.94 9.18 7.50
CA ARG A 21 8.84 9.93 8.77
C ARG A 21 8.67 9.01 9.98
N PHE A 22 8.17 7.80 9.79
CA PHE A 22 7.83 6.88 10.87
C PHE A 22 8.76 5.67 10.96
N ILE A 23 9.51 5.39 9.89
CA ILE A 23 10.39 4.23 9.79
C ILE A 23 11.78 4.73 9.40
N ALA A 24 12.71 4.65 10.36
CA ALA A 24 14.11 4.96 10.10
C ALA A 24 14.67 4.01 9.03
N GLY A 25 15.39 4.56 8.04
CA GLY A 25 15.96 3.77 6.95
C GLY A 25 14.94 3.22 5.94
N TYR A 26 13.74 3.80 5.85
CA TYR A 26 12.76 3.37 4.85
C TYR A 26 13.26 3.63 3.42
N GLU A 27 13.42 2.54 2.66
CA GLU A 27 13.81 2.56 1.26
C GLU A 27 12.63 2.19 0.34
N HIS A 28 12.23 3.14 -0.51
CA HIS A 28 11.07 2.99 -1.40
C HIS A 28 11.20 1.80 -2.36
N ASN A 29 12.42 1.56 -2.86
CA ASN A 29 12.67 0.54 -3.88
C ASN A 29 12.63 -0.89 -3.34
N THR A 30 12.75 -1.06 -2.02
CA THR A 30 12.74 -2.37 -1.36
C THR A 30 11.50 -2.57 -0.48
N ALA A 31 10.73 -1.51 -0.23
CA ALA A 31 9.51 -1.59 0.55
C ALA A 31 8.48 -2.55 -0.08
N PRO A 32 7.67 -3.26 0.73
CA PRO A 32 6.66 -4.18 0.21
C PRO A 32 5.66 -3.50 -0.72
N THR A 33 5.30 -4.17 -1.81
CA THR A 33 4.36 -3.70 -2.83
C THR A 33 3.35 -4.77 -3.18
N ILE A 34 2.24 -4.34 -3.80
CA ILE A 34 1.26 -5.21 -4.44
C ILE A 34 1.00 -4.73 -5.86
N LEU A 35 0.86 -5.65 -6.80
CA LEU A 35 0.46 -5.30 -8.16
C LEU A 35 -1.03 -5.03 -8.21
N VAL A 36 -1.42 -3.89 -8.79
CA VAL A 36 -2.82 -3.49 -8.97
C VAL A 36 -3.03 -2.88 -10.35
N PRO A 37 -4.26 -2.91 -10.90
CA PRO A 37 -4.58 -2.22 -12.14
C PRO A 37 -4.23 -0.72 -12.10
N ALA A 38 -3.79 -0.18 -13.24
CA ALA A 38 -3.55 1.27 -13.35
C ALA A 38 -4.83 2.11 -13.12
N VAL A 39 -6.00 1.55 -13.43
CA VAL A 39 -7.33 2.11 -13.11
C VAL A 39 -7.62 1.85 -11.63
N GLY A 40 -7.86 2.92 -10.86
CA GLY A 40 -7.92 2.88 -9.41
C GLY A 40 -6.60 3.28 -8.74
N HIS A 41 -5.47 3.24 -9.46
CA HIS A 41 -4.16 3.65 -8.94
C HIS A 41 -3.74 5.02 -9.48
N ARG A 42 -3.62 5.11 -10.81
CA ARG A 42 -3.19 6.30 -11.54
C ARG A 42 -4.39 7.07 -12.08
N PHE A 43 -5.35 6.33 -12.64
CA PHE A 43 -6.57 6.84 -13.25
C PHE A 43 -7.77 6.60 -12.34
N LEU A 44 -8.78 7.46 -12.42
CA LEU A 44 -10.03 7.27 -11.70
C LEU A 44 -10.75 6.02 -12.23
N GLY A 45 -11.11 5.10 -11.33
CA GLY A 45 -11.89 3.92 -11.65
C GLY A 45 -13.34 4.01 -11.18
N PRO A 46 -14.17 3.00 -11.47
CA PRO A 46 -15.57 2.94 -11.03
C PRO A 46 -15.72 2.96 -9.51
N ASN A 47 -14.73 2.42 -8.79
CA ASN A 47 -14.67 2.45 -7.32
C ASN A 47 -13.80 3.61 -6.80
N GLY A 48 -13.54 4.62 -7.62
CA GLY A 48 -12.66 5.74 -7.30
C GLY A 48 -11.18 5.44 -7.52
N ILE A 49 -10.33 6.18 -6.80
CA ILE A 49 -8.87 6.05 -6.82
C ILE A 49 -8.36 5.89 -5.39
N VAL A 50 -7.26 5.16 -5.19
CA VAL A 50 -6.63 5.03 -3.88
C VAL A 50 -6.21 6.40 -3.36
N SER A 51 -6.51 6.66 -2.08
CA SER A 51 -6.17 7.92 -1.42
C SER A 51 -4.66 8.18 -1.46
N ARG A 52 -4.31 9.44 -1.78
CA ARG A 52 -2.93 9.95 -1.78
C ARG A 52 -2.67 10.94 -0.64
N SER A 53 -3.60 11.05 0.30
CA SER A 53 -3.48 11.97 1.43
C SER A 53 -2.30 11.58 2.32
N THR A 54 -1.53 12.59 2.73
CA THR A 54 -0.41 12.46 3.67
C THR A 54 -0.69 13.04 5.06
N LYS A 55 -1.94 13.46 5.31
CA LYS A 55 -2.35 14.19 6.52
C LYS A 55 -3.06 13.27 7.51
N GLY A 56 -2.96 13.60 8.80
CA GLY A 56 -3.72 12.95 9.87
C GLY A 56 -3.12 11.64 10.42
N PHE A 57 -1.91 11.28 10.02
CA PHE A 57 -1.22 10.09 10.52
C PHE A 57 -0.23 10.45 11.64
N THR A 58 -0.17 9.61 12.66
CA THR A 58 0.77 9.72 13.79
C THR A 58 1.77 8.57 13.86
N ASN A 59 1.58 7.50 13.09
CA ASN A 59 2.49 6.35 13.02
C ASN A 59 2.33 5.54 11.72
N ALA A 60 3.28 4.66 11.44
CA ALA A 60 3.29 3.78 10.26
C ALA A 60 2.09 2.83 10.20
N ARG A 61 1.62 2.33 11.35
CA ARG A 61 0.45 1.43 11.44
C ARG A 61 -0.80 2.07 10.86
N GLN A 62 -1.06 3.35 11.13
CA GLN A 62 -2.21 4.04 10.57
C GLN A 62 -2.13 4.21 9.05
N VAL A 63 -0.92 4.44 8.51
CA VAL A 63 -0.72 4.53 7.05
C VAL A 63 -0.98 3.17 6.39
N LEU A 64 -0.40 2.11 6.94
CA LEU A 64 -0.62 0.73 6.47
C LEU A 64 -2.11 0.37 6.52
N ALA A 65 -2.80 0.67 7.62
CA ALA A 65 -4.22 0.39 7.77
C ALA A 65 -5.08 1.12 6.71
N ARG A 66 -4.78 2.40 6.45
CA ARG A 66 -5.46 3.17 5.39
C ARG A 66 -5.26 2.53 4.02
N ASP A 67 -4.03 2.17 3.68
CA ASP A 67 -3.72 1.60 2.37
C ASP A 67 -4.39 0.23 2.17
N ILE A 68 -4.43 -0.63 3.19
CA ILE A 68 -5.15 -1.91 3.13
C ILE A 68 -6.66 -1.69 2.94
N PHE A 69 -7.24 -0.73 3.66
CA PHE A 69 -8.65 -0.37 3.49
C PHE A 69 -8.93 0.13 2.07
N GLU A 70 -8.10 1.05 1.55
CA GLU A 70 -8.25 1.61 0.21
C GLU A 70 -8.06 0.57 -0.89
N LEU A 71 -7.09 -0.33 -0.75
CA LEU A 71 -6.89 -1.45 -1.67
C LEU A 71 -8.13 -2.33 -1.73
N ARG A 72 -8.71 -2.67 -0.57
CA ARG A 72 -9.96 -3.45 -0.51
C ARG A 72 -11.14 -2.68 -1.08
N ARG A 73 -11.25 -1.38 -0.82
CA ARG A 73 -12.34 -0.53 -1.32
C ARG A 73 -12.30 -0.39 -2.85
N VAL A 74 -11.12 -0.13 -3.42
CA VAL A 74 -10.96 0.15 -4.84
C VAL A 74 -10.95 -1.14 -5.68
N TYR A 75 -10.26 -2.19 -5.21
CA TYR A 75 -10.03 -3.42 -5.97
C TYR A 75 -10.79 -4.63 -5.44
N GLY A 76 -11.52 -4.52 -4.33
CA GLY A 76 -12.28 -5.62 -3.71
C GLY A 76 -13.21 -6.34 -4.69
N SER A 77 -14.02 -5.58 -5.41
CA SER A 77 -14.93 -6.13 -6.43
C SER A 77 -14.21 -6.65 -7.69
N GLN A 78 -12.92 -6.36 -7.84
CA GLN A 78 -12.06 -6.81 -8.93
C GLN A 78 -11.29 -8.08 -8.56
N GLY A 79 -11.58 -8.68 -7.39
CA GLY A 79 -11.05 -9.97 -7.00
C GLY A 79 -9.70 -9.94 -6.30
N ILE A 80 -9.27 -8.80 -5.72
CA ILE A 80 -8.09 -8.80 -4.84
C ILE A 80 -8.36 -9.75 -3.65
N PRO A 81 -7.59 -10.85 -3.51
CA PRO A 81 -7.88 -11.83 -2.47
C PRO A 81 -7.48 -11.28 -1.11
N ASN A 82 -8.26 -11.61 -0.08
CA ASN A 82 -7.95 -11.19 1.29
C ASN A 82 -6.58 -11.71 1.76
N SER A 83 -6.16 -12.88 1.26
CA SER A 83 -4.82 -13.43 1.53
C SER A 83 -3.71 -12.50 1.05
N ALA A 84 -3.80 -11.92 -0.15
CA ALA A 84 -2.78 -10.98 -0.64
C ALA A 84 -2.68 -9.72 0.24
N LEU A 85 -3.79 -9.24 0.78
CA LEU A 85 -3.78 -8.12 1.73
C LEU A 85 -3.14 -8.53 3.08
N GLN A 86 -3.37 -9.75 3.53
CA GLN A 86 -2.73 -10.30 4.74
C GLN A 86 -1.23 -10.50 4.55
N ASP A 87 -0.80 -11.04 3.41
CA ASP A 87 0.61 -11.23 3.06
C ASP A 87 1.34 -9.89 3.01
N LEU A 88 0.68 -8.85 2.47
CA LEU A 88 1.23 -7.50 2.41
C LEU A 88 1.39 -6.85 3.80
N ILE A 89 0.45 -7.09 4.71
CA ILE A 89 0.59 -6.70 6.12
C ILE A 89 1.76 -7.45 6.76
N GLN A 90 1.86 -8.75 6.51
CA GLN A 90 2.91 -9.58 7.09
C GLN A 90 4.30 -9.17 6.58
N ALA A 91 4.44 -8.89 5.28
CA ALA A 91 5.67 -8.38 4.69
C ALA A 91 6.11 -7.06 5.33
N ASN A 92 5.18 -6.14 5.60
CA ASN A 92 5.49 -4.88 6.29
C ASN A 92 5.94 -5.12 7.74
N LYS A 93 5.27 -6.01 8.48
CA LYS A 93 5.67 -6.37 9.85
C LYS A 93 7.03 -7.06 9.91
N THR A 94 7.31 -7.95 8.96
CA THR A 94 8.59 -8.65 8.89
C THR A 94 9.73 -7.71 8.50
N MET A 95 9.51 -6.79 7.56
CA MET A 95 10.54 -5.86 7.10
C MET A 95 10.79 -4.71 8.10
N TYR A 96 9.76 -4.24 8.80
CA TYR A 96 9.86 -3.11 9.73
C TYR A 96 9.29 -3.49 11.11
N PRO A 97 9.89 -4.45 11.83
CA PRO A 97 9.31 -5.01 13.06
C PRO A 97 8.99 -3.92 14.09
N GLU A 98 9.95 -3.05 14.38
CA GLU A 98 9.83 -1.95 15.36
C GLU A 98 8.70 -0.97 15.04
N ALA A 99 8.38 -0.77 13.76
CA ALA A 99 7.34 0.17 13.34
C ALA A 99 5.91 -0.36 13.58
N PHE A 100 5.76 -1.66 13.81
CA PHE A 100 4.47 -2.34 13.93
C PHE A 100 4.28 -3.11 15.24
N ILE A 101 5.21 -3.00 16.20
CA ILE A 101 5.05 -3.53 17.58
C ILE A 101 3.82 -2.89 18.25
N LYS A 102 3.06 -3.69 19.00
CA LYS A 102 1.83 -3.26 19.67
C LYS A 102 2.09 -2.27 20.79
#